data_AF-A0A2T3Y0B4-F1
#
_entry.id   AF-A0A2T3Y0B4-F1
#
_cell.length_a   1.000
_cell.length_b   1.000
_cell.length_c   1.000
_cell.angle_alpha   90.00
_cell.angle_beta   90.00
_cell.angle_gamma   90.00
#
_symmetry.space_group_name_H-M   'P 1'
#
loop_
_entity.id
_entity.type
_entity.pdbx_description
1 polymer ?
#
loop_
_entity_poly.entity_id
_entity_poly.type
_entity_poly.pdbx_seq_one_letter_code
_entity_poly.pdbx_strand_id
1 'polypeptide(L)'
;MGNSTNPDYPILAGQTARYLYLELRDFKEGRRSDPRMSPVAAGLSREDMLDLADYFAAQKPAPVTVKADAAQIEAGQKKAADTLCTMCHLGEFKGQNEIPRVAGQYPQYIVKQLKDFREHRRTNDAGNMTSVTKGLSDQDIENLAAYIANLQ
;
A
#
# COMPACT_ATOMS: atom_id res chain seq x y z
N MET A 1 -4.52 16.42 -3.98
CA MET A 1 -3.78 16.36 -2.70
C MET A 1 -3.50 14.90 -2.37
N GLY A 2 -2.45 14.58 -1.61
CA GLY A 2 -2.04 13.20 -1.33
C GLY A 2 -2.90 12.48 -0.27
N ASN A 3 -3.66 13.24 0.52
CA ASN A 3 -4.71 12.72 1.39
C ASN A 3 -5.98 12.51 0.56
N SER A 4 -6.16 11.30 0.04
CA SER A 4 -7.38 10.94 -0.69
C SER A 4 -8.60 11.00 0.24
N THR A 5 -9.74 11.44 -0.29
CA THR A 5 -11.05 11.34 0.39
C THR A 5 -11.88 10.16 -0.10
N ASN A 6 -11.42 9.47 -1.16
CA ASN A 6 -12.06 8.28 -1.71
C ASN A 6 -11.31 7.03 -1.24
N PRO A 7 -11.97 6.07 -0.56
CA PRO A 7 -11.34 4.87 -0.05
C PRO A 7 -10.79 3.91 -1.12
N ASP A 8 -11.24 4.02 -2.38
CA ASP A 8 -10.73 3.22 -3.49
C ASP A 8 -9.38 3.72 -4.02
N TYR A 9 -8.96 4.92 -3.61
CA TYR A 9 -7.69 5.53 -3.99
C TYR A 9 -6.74 5.57 -2.79
N PRO A 10 -5.47 5.21 -2.98
CA PRO A 10 -4.53 5.21 -1.88
C PRO A 10 -4.25 6.62 -1.36
N ILE A 11 -3.99 6.71 -0.06
CA ILE A 11 -3.31 7.85 0.54
C ILE A 11 -1.85 7.84 0.07
N LEU A 12 -1.45 8.89 -0.64
CA LEU A 12 -0.08 9.12 -1.13
C LEU A 12 0.70 10.06 -0.21
N ALA A 13 0.02 10.88 0.59
CA ALA A 13 0.66 11.80 1.52
C ALA A 13 1.54 11.03 2.52
N GLY A 14 2.79 11.49 2.65
CA GLY A 14 3.80 10.91 3.54
C GLY A 14 4.25 9.51 3.16
N GLN A 15 3.96 9.06 1.93
CA GLN A 15 4.55 7.86 1.38
C GLN A 15 6.02 8.12 1.03
N THR A 16 6.87 7.09 1.05
CA THR A 16 8.27 7.24 0.70
C THR A 16 8.44 7.66 -0.78
N ALA A 17 9.24 8.70 -1.04
CA ALA A 17 9.47 9.21 -2.40
C ALA A 17 9.98 8.11 -3.35
N ARG A 18 10.90 7.26 -2.88
CA ARG A 18 11.43 6.15 -3.67
C ARG A 18 10.34 5.16 -4.09
N TYR A 19 9.48 4.70 -3.19
CA TYR A 19 8.32 3.87 -3.55
C TYR A 19 7.42 4.58 -4.57
N LEU A 20 7.06 5.85 -4.35
CA LEU A 20 6.19 6.60 -5.26
C LEU A 20 6.77 6.67 -6.68
N TYR A 21 8.05 6.98 -6.81
CA TYR A 21 8.76 6.98 -8.08
C TYR A 21 8.74 5.60 -8.74
N LEU A 22 9.05 4.54 -7.98
CA LEU A 22 9.07 3.17 -8.50
C LEU A 22 7.68 2.74 -9.00
N GLU A 23 6.62 3.05 -8.27
CA GLU A 23 5.26 2.71 -8.68
C GLU A 23 4.84 3.47 -9.96
N LEU A 24 5.14 4.77 -10.06
CA LEU A 24 4.86 5.54 -11.27
C LEU A 24 5.63 4.97 -12.47
N ARG A 25 6.91 4.67 -12.29
CA ARG A 25 7.75 4.04 -13.32
C ARG A 25 7.21 2.66 -13.72
N ASP A 26 6.79 1.85 -12.75
CA ASP A 26 6.26 0.51 -13.00
C ASP A 26 4.91 0.54 -13.71
N PHE A 27 4.06 1.54 -13.44
CA PHE A 27 2.86 1.80 -14.24
C PHE A 27 3.21 2.20 -15.68
N LYS A 28 4.17 3.11 -15.86
CA LYS A 28 4.61 3.56 -17.18
C LYS A 28 5.21 2.42 -18.02
N GLU A 29 5.97 1.53 -17.39
CA GLU A 29 6.65 0.40 -18.06
C GLU A 29 5.78 -0.86 -18.13
N GLY A 30 4.53 -0.81 -17.66
CA GLY A 30 3.60 -1.94 -17.70
C GLY A 30 3.92 -3.08 -16.71
N ARG A 31 4.87 -2.90 -15.80
CA ARG A 31 5.15 -3.84 -14.70
C ARG A 31 4.05 -3.83 -13.63
N ARG A 32 3.30 -2.73 -13.53
CA ARG A 32 2.06 -2.62 -12.76
C ARG A 32 0.97 -2.08 -13.68
N SER A 33 -0.24 -2.62 -13.58
CA SER A 33 -1.37 -2.20 -14.41
C SER A 33 -2.56 -1.82 -13.54
N ASP A 34 -3.12 -0.63 -13.78
CA ASP A 34 -4.41 -0.20 -13.26
C ASP A 34 -5.06 0.73 -14.29
N PRO A 35 -6.34 0.54 -14.63
CA PRO A 35 -7.01 1.31 -15.68
C PRO A 35 -7.06 2.83 -15.41
N ARG A 36 -6.84 3.27 -14.17
CA ARG A 36 -6.83 4.68 -13.79
C ARG A 36 -5.41 5.24 -13.78
N MET A 37 -4.44 4.52 -13.21
CA MET A 37 -3.07 5.01 -13.06
C MET A 37 -2.20 4.80 -14.29
N SER A 38 -2.40 3.74 -15.07
CA SER A 38 -1.57 3.47 -16.25
C SER A 38 -1.63 4.59 -17.31
N PRO A 39 -2.80 5.15 -17.67
CA PRO A 39 -2.87 6.29 -18.59
C PRO A 39 -2.20 7.56 -18.04
N VAL A 40 -2.30 7.80 -16.72
CA VAL A 40 -1.65 8.94 -16.06
C VAL A 40 -0.14 8.80 -16.16
N ALA A 41 0.41 7.64 -15.77
CA ALA A 41 1.85 7.39 -15.76
C ALA A 41 2.47 7.40 -17.17
N ALA A 42 1.73 6.96 -18.19
CA ALA A 42 2.19 6.94 -19.57
C ALA A 42 2.63 8.34 -20.08
N GLY A 43 1.98 9.40 -19.59
CA GLY A 43 2.27 10.78 -19.98
C GLY A 43 3.40 11.45 -19.20
N LEU A 44 3.90 10.85 -18.10
CA LEU A 44 4.88 11.50 -17.21
C LEU A 44 6.31 11.32 -17.73
N SER A 45 7.11 12.38 -17.73
CA SER A 45 8.57 12.27 -17.87
C SER A 45 9.21 11.66 -16.61
N ARG A 46 10.51 11.38 -16.65
CA ARG A 46 11.24 10.89 -15.47
C ARG A 46 11.27 11.96 -14.38
N GLU A 47 11.47 13.20 -14.80
CA GLU A 47 11.51 14.39 -13.96
C GLU A 47 10.14 14.59 -13.29
N ASP A 48 9.03 14.51 -14.03
CA ASP A 48 7.68 14.61 -13.44
C ASP A 48 7.44 13.53 -12.37
N MET A 49 7.89 12.30 -12.60
CA MET A 49 7.72 11.22 -11.63
C MET A 49 8.52 11.46 -10.34
N LEU A 50 9.71 12.07 -10.44
CA LEU A 50 10.51 12.45 -9.27
C LEU A 50 9.85 13.61 -8.52
N ASP A 51 9.42 14.65 -9.24
CA ASP A 51 8.79 15.82 -8.64
C ASP A 51 7.48 15.46 -7.93
N LEU A 52 6.65 14.60 -8.53
CA LEU A 52 5.44 14.08 -7.90
C LEU A 52 5.76 13.23 -6.67
N ALA A 53 6.79 12.39 -6.74
CA ALA A 53 7.22 11.56 -5.63
C ALA A 53 7.64 12.42 -4.42
N ASP A 54 8.47 13.42 -4.64
CA ASP A 54 8.92 14.34 -3.59
C ASP A 54 7.76 15.18 -3.06
N TYR A 55 6.87 15.66 -3.94
CA TYR A 55 5.70 16.44 -3.57
C TYR A 55 4.73 15.69 -2.65
N PHE A 56 4.43 14.42 -2.93
CA PHE A 56 3.55 13.62 -2.06
C PHE A 56 4.25 13.13 -0.80
N ALA A 57 5.54 12.82 -0.87
CA ALA A 57 6.33 12.41 0.29
C ALA A 57 6.45 13.52 1.34
N ALA A 58 6.52 14.78 0.93
CA ALA A 58 6.60 15.92 1.84
C ALA A 58 5.27 16.26 2.55
N GLN A 59 4.14 15.69 2.12
CA GLN A 59 2.84 15.96 2.73
C GLN A 59 2.65 15.19 4.04
N LYS A 60 1.99 15.81 5.01
CA LYS A 60 1.60 15.14 6.25
C LYS A 60 0.39 14.21 5.99
N PRO A 61 0.48 12.90 6.30
CA PRO A 61 -0.68 12.02 6.27
C PRO A 61 -1.76 12.53 7.24
N ALA A 62 -3.00 12.54 6.77
CA ALA A 62 -4.16 12.78 7.62
C ALA A 62 -4.74 11.44 8.09
N PRO A 63 -5.18 11.32 9.34
CA PRO A 63 -5.90 10.14 9.81
C PRO A 63 -7.17 9.94 9.01
N VAL A 64 -7.50 8.68 8.70
CA VAL A 64 -8.79 8.30 8.15
C VAL A 64 -9.60 7.56 9.21
N THR A 65 -10.87 7.94 9.38
CA THR A 65 -11.76 7.26 10.32
C THR A 65 -12.29 5.99 9.68
N VAL A 66 -11.75 4.84 10.10
CA VAL A 66 -12.21 3.53 9.66
C VAL A 66 -12.86 2.82 10.83
N LYS A 67 -14.15 2.51 10.71
CA LYS A 67 -14.83 1.66 11.71
C LYS A 67 -14.45 0.21 11.45
N ALA A 68 -13.89 -0.45 12.45
CA ALA A 68 -13.64 -1.88 12.45
C ALA A 68 -13.94 -2.47 13.82
N ASP A 69 -14.31 -3.75 13.85
CA ASP A 69 -14.54 -4.49 15.09
C ASP A 69 -13.22 -4.75 15.83
N ALA A 70 -13.25 -4.68 17.16
CA ALA A 70 -12.05 -4.85 17.99
C ALA A 70 -11.45 -6.25 17.83
N ALA A 71 -12.29 -7.30 17.75
CA ALA A 71 -11.81 -8.67 17.53
C ALA A 71 -11.18 -8.84 16.14
N GLN A 72 -11.69 -8.13 15.13
CA GLN A 72 -11.10 -8.11 13.79
C GLN A 72 -9.71 -7.46 13.78
N ILE A 73 -9.56 -6.33 14.49
CA ILE A 73 -8.27 -5.63 14.65
C ILE A 73 -7.27 -6.54 15.39
N GLU A 74 -7.67 -7.17 16.48
CA GLU A 74 -6.82 -8.09 17.26
C GLU A 74 -6.36 -9.30 16.41
N ALA A 75 -7.30 -9.91 15.67
CA ALA A 75 -6.97 -11.01 14.76
C ALA A 75 -5.99 -10.56 13.66
N GLY A 76 -6.15 -9.34 13.14
CA GLY A 76 -5.24 -8.74 12.15
C GLY A 76 -3.85 -8.50 12.73
N GLN A 77 -3.75 -7.97 13.94
CA GLN A 77 -2.49 -7.77 14.65
C GLN A 77 -1.74 -9.10 14.84
N LYS A 78 -2.43 -10.14 15.33
CA LYS A 78 -1.85 -11.46 15.51
C LYS A 78 -1.36 -12.04 14.18
N LYS A 79 -2.18 -11.99 13.14
CA LYS A 79 -1.80 -12.48 11.81
C LYS A 79 -0.60 -11.71 11.23
N ALA A 80 -0.53 -10.40 11.45
CA ALA A 80 0.61 -9.58 11.01
C ALA A 80 1.92 -9.97 11.72
N ALA A 81 1.84 -10.34 13.00
CA ALA A 81 2.98 -10.86 13.77
C ALA A 81 3.38 -12.26 13.28
N ASP A 82 2.41 -13.18 13.11
CA ASP A 82 2.66 -14.54 12.63
C ASP A 82 3.31 -14.56 11.23
N THR A 83 2.93 -13.59 10.39
CA THR A 83 3.44 -13.45 9.01
C THR A 83 4.67 -12.55 8.92
N LEU A 84 5.16 -12.02 10.06
CA LEU A 84 6.35 -11.17 10.16
C LEU A 84 6.28 -9.91 9.25
N CYS A 85 5.11 -9.28 9.10
CA CYS A 85 4.94 -8.14 8.19
C CYS A 85 5.91 -6.97 8.47
N THR A 86 6.25 -6.78 9.75
CA THR A 86 7.16 -5.72 10.21
C THR A 86 8.63 -5.98 9.86
N MET A 87 9.01 -7.18 9.42
CA MET A 87 10.36 -7.42 8.90
C MET A 87 10.68 -6.53 7.70
N CYS A 88 9.68 -6.30 6.83
CA CYS A 88 9.86 -5.47 5.64
C CYS A 88 9.24 -4.09 5.84
N HIS A 89 7.99 -4.01 6.33
CA HIS A 89 7.28 -2.74 6.49
C HIS A 89 7.73 -1.92 7.71
N LEU A 90 8.70 -2.43 8.47
CA LEU A 90 9.18 -1.90 9.75
C LEU A 90 8.06 -1.83 10.81
N GLY A 91 8.43 -1.47 12.04
CA GLY A 91 7.57 -1.43 13.24
C GLY A 91 6.15 -0.91 13.01
N GLU A 92 5.91 0.38 13.20
CA GLU A 92 4.60 1.03 13.01
C GLU A 92 4.14 1.05 11.53
N PHE A 93 4.56 0.08 10.70
CA PHE A 93 4.22 -0.02 9.28
C PHE A 93 4.56 1.25 8.48
N LYS A 94 5.62 1.92 8.91
CA LYS A 94 6.10 3.18 8.34
C LYS A 94 6.80 3.00 6.99
N GLY A 95 7.24 1.79 6.67
CA GLY A 95 8.01 1.50 5.46
C GLY A 95 9.40 2.15 5.46
N GLN A 96 10.16 1.87 4.40
CA GLN A 96 11.44 2.52 4.09
C GLN A 96 11.77 2.35 2.62
N ASN A 97 12.34 3.37 1.99
CA ASN A 97 12.83 3.29 0.61
C ASN A 97 11.77 2.79 -0.39
N GLU A 98 11.95 1.61 -1.00
CA GLU A 98 10.97 0.97 -1.88
C GLU A 98 9.85 0.21 -1.15
N ILE A 99 9.97 0.01 0.17
CA ILE A 99 8.93 -0.62 0.96
C ILE A 99 7.95 0.46 1.44
N PRO A 100 6.66 0.37 1.08
CA PRO A 100 5.73 1.44 1.36
C PRO A 100 5.34 1.51 2.84
N ARG A 101 5.04 2.73 3.29
CA ARG A 101 4.15 2.98 4.41
C ARG A 101 2.79 2.38 4.11
N VAL A 102 2.27 1.56 5.03
CA VAL A 102 0.92 1.00 4.92
C VAL A 102 0.02 1.39 6.08
N ALA A 103 0.58 1.86 7.21
CA ALA A 103 -0.19 2.37 8.35
C ALA A 103 -1.25 3.41 7.93
N GLY A 104 -2.45 3.31 8.46
CA GLY A 104 -3.53 4.28 8.21
C GLY A 104 -3.98 4.36 6.76
N GLN A 105 -3.64 3.38 5.92
CA GLN A 105 -4.16 3.27 4.55
C GLN A 105 -5.59 2.73 4.56
N TYR A 106 -6.38 3.05 3.53
CA TYR A 106 -7.73 2.54 3.42
C TYR A 106 -7.80 1.00 3.36
N PRO A 107 -8.71 0.36 4.12
CA PRO A 107 -8.81 -1.10 4.16
C PRO A 107 -9.16 -1.67 2.78
N GLN A 108 -10.03 -1.01 2.01
CA GLN A 108 -10.40 -1.43 0.65
C GLN A 108 -9.17 -1.51 -0.26
N TYR A 109 -8.30 -0.49 -0.18
CA TYR A 109 -7.06 -0.47 -0.94
C TYR A 109 -6.11 -1.59 -0.50
N ILE A 110 -5.95 -1.81 0.82
CA ILE A 110 -5.11 -2.87 1.38
C ILE A 110 -5.59 -4.25 0.94
N VAL A 111 -6.89 -4.55 1.09
CA VAL A 111 -7.52 -5.79 0.64
C VAL A 111 -7.24 -6.03 -0.84
N LYS A 112 -7.45 -5.00 -1.68
CA LYS A 112 -7.17 -5.08 -3.10
C LYS A 112 -5.70 -5.44 -3.37
N GLN A 113 -4.76 -4.75 -2.72
CA GLN A 113 -3.33 -5.01 -2.96
C GLN A 113 -2.92 -6.42 -2.51
N LEU A 114 -3.36 -6.86 -1.33
CA LEU A 114 -3.03 -8.19 -0.82
C LEU A 114 -3.61 -9.30 -1.72
N LYS A 115 -4.84 -9.13 -2.21
CA LYS A 115 -5.45 -10.06 -3.19
C LYS A 115 -4.72 -10.02 -4.54
N ASP A 116 -4.38 -8.83 -5.04
CA ASP A 116 -3.65 -8.69 -6.30
C ASP A 116 -2.27 -9.37 -6.24
N PHE A 117 -1.55 -9.28 -5.12
CA PHE A 117 -0.30 -10.01 -4.93
C PHE A 117 -0.53 -11.53 -4.84
N ARG A 118 -1.50 -11.97 -4.04
CA ARG A 118 -1.81 -13.40 -3.87
C ARG A 118 -2.15 -14.07 -5.20
N GLU A 119 -2.89 -13.36 -6.05
CA GLU A 119 -3.36 -13.83 -7.35
C GLU A 119 -2.42 -13.49 -8.51
N HIS A 120 -1.23 -12.95 -8.22
CA HIS A 120 -0.23 -12.56 -9.22
C HIS A 120 -0.74 -11.53 -10.25
N ARG A 121 -1.77 -10.75 -9.89
CA ARG A 121 -2.26 -9.60 -10.67
C ARG A 121 -1.34 -8.37 -10.49
N ARG A 122 -0.57 -8.33 -9.40
CA ARG A 122 0.51 -7.37 -9.16
C ARG A 122 1.78 -8.15 -8.81
N THR A 123 2.87 -7.90 -9.53
CA THR A 123 4.14 -8.65 -9.40
C THR A 123 5.38 -7.75 -9.33
N ASN A 124 5.17 -6.45 -9.18
CA ASN A 124 6.26 -5.45 -9.10
C ASN A 124 6.90 -5.37 -7.69
N ASP A 125 6.89 -6.47 -6.95
CA ASP A 125 7.35 -6.61 -5.55
C ASP A 125 8.59 -7.51 -5.39
N ALA A 126 9.21 -7.90 -6.51
CA ALA A 126 10.26 -8.92 -6.56
C ALA A 126 9.85 -10.28 -5.93
N GLY A 127 8.54 -10.56 -5.86
CA GLY A 127 7.99 -11.78 -5.28
C GLY A 127 7.84 -11.79 -3.75
N ASN A 128 8.22 -10.71 -3.05
CA ASN A 128 8.16 -10.64 -1.59
C ASN A 128 6.71 -10.71 -1.06
N MET A 129 5.85 -9.79 -1.50
CA MET A 129 4.45 -9.76 -1.10
C MET A 129 3.66 -10.91 -1.70
N THR A 130 3.99 -11.34 -2.91
CA THR A 130 3.42 -12.53 -3.55
C THR A 130 3.63 -13.78 -2.69
N SER A 131 4.85 -13.96 -2.16
CA SER A 131 5.19 -15.09 -1.27
C SER A 131 4.46 -15.02 0.07
N VAL A 132 4.42 -13.82 0.67
CA VAL A 132 3.74 -13.56 1.94
C VAL A 132 2.24 -13.80 1.84
N THR A 133 1.60 -13.32 0.78
CA THR A 133 0.14 -13.33 0.63
C THR A 133 -0.41 -14.69 0.20
N LYS A 134 0.43 -15.58 -0.36
CA LYS A 134 0.03 -16.92 -0.80
C LYS A 134 -0.62 -17.76 0.30
N GLY A 135 -0.19 -17.61 1.55
CA GLY A 135 -0.72 -18.34 2.70
C GLY A 135 -1.93 -17.69 3.38
N LEU A 136 -2.37 -16.52 2.92
CA LEU A 136 -3.44 -15.76 3.57
C LEU A 136 -4.81 -16.17 3.05
N SER A 137 -5.71 -16.52 3.98
CA SER A 137 -7.13 -16.65 3.68
C SER A 137 -7.77 -15.28 3.39
N ASP A 138 -8.98 -15.27 2.83
CA ASP A 138 -9.72 -14.01 2.64
C ASP A 138 -9.99 -13.32 3.98
N GLN A 139 -10.34 -14.09 5.01
CA GLN A 139 -10.56 -13.55 6.35
C GLN A 139 -9.28 -12.94 6.93
N ASP A 140 -8.11 -13.56 6.70
CA ASP A 140 -6.84 -12.98 7.12
C ASP A 140 -6.58 -11.63 6.45
N ILE A 141 -6.86 -11.52 5.15
CA ILE A 141 -6.70 -10.28 4.39
C ILE A 141 -7.61 -9.18 4.94
N GLU A 142 -8.88 -9.48 5.21
CA GLU A 142 -9.83 -8.51 5.78
C GLU A 142 -9.41 -8.09 7.21
N ASN A 143 -8.90 -9.02 8.02
CA ASN A 143 -8.41 -8.74 9.37
C ASN A 143 -7.16 -7.85 9.32
N LEU A 144 -6.18 -8.18 8.46
CA LEU A 144 -4.98 -7.39 8.25
C LEU A 144 -5.29 -5.98 7.78
N ALA A 145 -6.22 -5.84 6.84
CA ALA A 145 -6.64 -4.54 6.34
C ALA A 145 -7.28 -3.67 7.42
N ALA A 146 -8.15 -4.25 8.26
CA ALA A 146 -8.76 -3.54 9.39
C ALA A 146 -7.73 -3.09 10.43
N TYR A 147 -6.78 -3.97 10.78
CA TYR A 147 -5.69 -3.63 11.70
C TYR A 147 -4.82 -2.51 11.15
N ILE A 148 -4.28 -2.66 9.94
CA ILE A 148 -3.36 -1.69 9.31
C ILE A 148 -4.03 -0.33 9.13
N ALA A 149 -5.31 -0.30 8.75
CA ALA A 149 -6.08 0.93 8.59
C ALA A 149 -6.30 1.70 9.89
N ASN A 150 -6.21 1.03 11.05
CA ASN A 150 -6.37 1.64 12.38
C ASN A 150 -5.04 2.03 13.03
N LEU A 151 -3.91 1.80 12.35
CA LEU A 151 -2.61 2.33 12.76
C LEU A 151 -2.52 3.83 12.46
N GLN A 152 -1.85 4.58 13.34
CA GLN A 152 -1.61 6.02 13.20
C GLN A 152 -0.17 6.30 12.77
#